data_AF-A0A660Z106-F1
#
_entry.id   AF-A0A660Z106-F1
#
_cell.length_a   1.000
_cell.length_b   1.000
_cell.length_c   1.000
_cell.angle_alpha   90.00
_cell.angle_beta   90.00
_cell.angle_gamma   90.00
#
_symmetry.space_group_name_H-M   'P 1'
#
loop_
_entity.id
_entity.type
_entity.pdbx_description
1 polymer ?
#
loop_
_entity_poly.entity_id
_entity_poly.type
_entity_poly.pdbx_seq_one_letter_code
_entity_poly.pdbx_strand_id
1 'polypeptide(L)'
;KVNEEVIPAGSFLISLETNDREAANNLFGKLSVGSIYLRDYSNFETEKLVMPRIALVESNFHDMDAGWTRFIFDTFSIPYTVVNPGDFEKTDFVKNYDVVLFPNENKSILMEGKYKSKDTYYVSGYPPEFTKGIGTEGFNKLMSFLDEGGIIISWGNSTELFIGPLSIKHGEDDKEEFQLPVRDVSKNLKLDGLYVAGSLVNIKLTPGIPVTYGMEEEIGVFFRGKPVFTTSLPRFDMDRRVIAKFPKEDILLSGYAENEQKLKNKTAAVWLKKGKGQLVLFGFNPQFRGSTNVSFKLLFNSLLLKKIQ
;
A
#
# COMPACT_ATOMS: atom_id res chain seq x y z
N LYS A 1 -24.20 -15.99 -10.02
CA LYS A 1 -24.06 -17.43 -9.69
C LYS A 1 -23.86 -18.20 -10.97
N VAL A 2 -23.03 -19.23 -10.97
CA VAL A 2 -22.82 -20.15 -12.11
C VAL A 2 -22.88 -21.56 -11.56
N ASN A 3 -23.73 -22.42 -12.13
CA ASN A 3 -23.89 -23.82 -11.68
C ASN A 3 -24.05 -23.93 -10.14
N GLU A 4 -24.94 -23.12 -9.56
CA GLU A 4 -25.20 -23.01 -8.12
C GLU A 4 -24.09 -22.39 -7.26
N GLU A 5 -22.87 -22.21 -7.80
CA GLU A 5 -21.77 -21.52 -7.12
C GLU A 5 -21.90 -19.99 -7.20
N VAL A 6 -21.61 -19.31 -6.08
CA VAL A 6 -21.50 -17.85 -6.01
C VAL A 6 -20.07 -17.46 -6.37
N ILE A 7 -19.91 -16.77 -7.49
CA ILE A 7 -18.62 -16.17 -7.87
C ILE A 7 -18.45 -14.86 -7.08
N PRO A 8 -17.47 -14.76 -6.17
CA PRO A 8 -17.28 -13.57 -5.36
C PRO A 8 -16.67 -12.42 -6.17
N ALA A 9 -16.89 -11.18 -5.70
CA ALA A 9 -16.20 -10.00 -6.22
C ALA A 9 -14.67 -10.15 -6.11
N GLY A 10 -13.95 -9.66 -7.13
CA GLY A 10 -12.49 -9.84 -7.28
C GLY A 10 -12.07 -11.16 -7.91
N SER A 11 -13.03 -11.94 -8.42
CA SER A 11 -12.73 -13.06 -9.33
C SER A 11 -12.24 -12.52 -10.68
N PHE A 12 -11.27 -13.19 -11.28
CA PHE A 12 -10.74 -12.82 -12.59
C PHE A 12 -11.51 -13.53 -13.69
N LEU A 13 -12.00 -12.76 -14.67
CA LEU A 13 -12.51 -13.29 -15.92
C LEU A 13 -11.38 -13.28 -16.95
N ILE A 14 -10.99 -14.46 -17.42
CA ILE A 14 -9.94 -14.62 -18.43
C ILE A 14 -10.61 -15.08 -19.72
N SER A 15 -10.58 -14.23 -20.74
CA SER A 15 -10.98 -14.63 -22.09
C SER A 15 -9.81 -15.32 -22.77
N LEU A 16 -10.02 -16.57 -23.19
CA LEU A 16 -9.03 -17.29 -23.99
C LEU A 16 -9.25 -16.91 -25.45
N GLU A 17 -8.22 -16.33 -26.09
CA GLU A 17 -8.27 -16.00 -27.52
C GLU A 17 -8.20 -17.25 -28.42
N THR A 18 -7.80 -18.39 -27.84
CA THR A 18 -7.69 -19.67 -28.55
C THR A 18 -8.80 -20.63 -28.11
N ASN A 19 -9.37 -21.37 -29.07
CA ASN A 19 -10.22 -22.54 -28.79
C ASN A 19 -9.39 -23.76 -28.35
N ASP A 20 -8.10 -23.58 -28.06
CA ASP A 20 -7.19 -24.65 -27.66
C ASP A 20 -7.40 -24.99 -26.19
N ARG A 21 -8.29 -25.97 -25.97
CA ARG A 21 -8.63 -26.49 -24.65
C ARG A 21 -7.43 -27.13 -23.96
N GLU A 22 -6.46 -27.66 -24.69
CA GLU A 22 -5.29 -28.32 -24.09
C GLU A 22 -4.34 -27.28 -23.50
N ALA A 23 -4.06 -26.21 -24.24
CA ALA A 23 -3.30 -25.07 -23.73
C ALA A 23 -3.98 -24.41 -22.51
N ALA A 24 -5.30 -24.25 -22.56
CA ALA A 24 -6.09 -23.74 -21.43
C ALA A 24 -6.01 -24.65 -20.20
N ASN A 25 -6.20 -25.96 -20.38
CA ASN A 25 -6.10 -26.93 -19.29
C ASN A 25 -4.69 -26.97 -18.69
N ASN A 26 -3.65 -26.86 -19.52
CA ASN A 26 -2.27 -26.79 -19.06
C ASN A 26 -1.96 -25.50 -18.28
N LEU A 27 -2.56 -24.37 -18.68
CA LEU A 27 -2.44 -23.11 -17.94
C LEU A 27 -3.16 -23.19 -16.59
N PHE A 28 -4.43 -23.60 -16.60
CA PHE A 28 -5.24 -23.67 -15.38
C PHE A 28 -4.78 -24.78 -14.44
N GLY A 29 -4.22 -25.88 -14.95
CA GLY A 29 -3.61 -26.94 -14.14
C GLY A 29 -2.36 -26.50 -13.37
N LYS A 30 -1.76 -25.35 -13.73
CA LYS A 30 -0.66 -24.73 -12.98
C LYS A 30 -1.14 -23.74 -11.92
N LEU A 31 -2.42 -23.36 -11.93
CA LEU A 31 -2.98 -22.47 -10.93
C LEU A 31 -3.32 -23.25 -9.67
N SER A 32 -3.07 -22.64 -8.51
CA SER A 32 -3.46 -23.19 -7.21
C SER A 32 -4.95 -22.97 -6.89
N VAL A 33 -5.71 -22.39 -7.82
CA VAL A 33 -7.13 -22.05 -7.69
C VAL A 33 -7.92 -22.74 -8.80
N GLY A 34 -9.10 -23.25 -8.46
CA GLY A 34 -10.01 -23.85 -9.44
C GLY A 34 -10.50 -22.81 -10.45
N SER A 35 -10.72 -23.23 -11.69
CA SER A 35 -11.33 -22.42 -12.74
C SER A 35 -12.74 -22.92 -13.05
N ILE A 36 -13.63 -21.99 -13.41
CA ILE A 36 -14.99 -22.28 -13.85
C ILE A 36 -15.12 -21.79 -15.29
N TYR A 37 -15.48 -22.70 -16.19
CA TYR A 37 -15.70 -22.36 -17.58
C TYR A 37 -17.07 -21.72 -17.76
N LEU A 38 -17.08 -20.50 -18.29
CA LEU A 38 -18.29 -19.75 -18.58
C LEU A 38 -18.60 -19.81 -20.07
N ARG A 39 -19.85 -20.17 -20.42
CA ARG A 39 -20.36 -20.03 -21.81
C ARG A 39 -20.86 -18.63 -22.10
N ASP A 40 -21.32 -17.95 -21.05
CA ASP A 40 -21.80 -16.58 -21.08
C ASP A 40 -21.41 -15.90 -19.76
N TYR A 41 -20.93 -14.67 -19.84
CA TYR A 41 -20.55 -13.84 -18.70
C TYR A 41 -21.33 -12.52 -18.64
N SER A 42 -22.33 -12.33 -19.50
CA SER A 42 -23.16 -11.12 -19.58
C SER A 42 -23.86 -10.74 -18.27
N ASN A 43 -24.10 -11.73 -17.41
CA ASN A 43 -24.71 -11.56 -16.08
C ASN A 43 -23.73 -11.06 -15.00
N PHE A 44 -22.45 -10.87 -15.35
CA PHE A 44 -21.44 -10.35 -14.43
C PHE A 44 -21.13 -8.89 -14.72
N GLU A 45 -21.09 -8.08 -13.66
CA GLU A 45 -20.42 -6.79 -13.72
C GLU A 45 -18.92 -7.02 -13.78
N THR A 46 -18.35 -6.82 -14.97
CA THR A 46 -16.92 -7.00 -15.22
C THR A 46 -16.28 -5.69 -15.58
N GLU A 47 -15.02 -5.53 -15.21
CA GLU A 47 -14.21 -4.41 -15.63
C GLU A 47 -12.91 -4.89 -16.26
N LYS A 48 -12.48 -4.21 -17.34
CA LYS A 48 -11.21 -4.52 -17.98
C LYS A 48 -10.07 -4.19 -17.03
N LEU A 49 -9.36 -5.22 -16.59
CA LEU A 49 -8.15 -5.06 -15.81
C LEU A 49 -6.94 -4.92 -16.73
N VAL A 50 -6.13 -3.89 -16.50
CA VAL A 50 -4.85 -3.68 -17.18
C VAL A 50 -3.77 -3.58 -16.11
N MET A 51 -2.62 -4.19 -16.35
CA MET A 51 -1.49 -4.08 -15.43
C MET A 51 -1.07 -2.61 -15.30
N PRO A 52 -1.09 -2.03 -14.09
CA PRO A 52 -0.69 -0.64 -13.89
C PRO A 52 0.80 -0.44 -14.12
N ARG A 53 1.20 0.78 -14.50
CA ARG A 53 2.60 1.18 -14.52
C ARG A 53 3.02 1.58 -13.11
N ILE A 54 3.88 0.78 -12.49
CA ILE A 54 4.24 0.91 -11.07
C ILE A 54 5.62 1.56 -10.94
N ALA A 55 5.70 2.68 -10.24
CA ALA A 55 6.94 3.23 -9.71
C ALA A 55 7.19 2.66 -8.31
N LEU A 56 8.27 1.89 -8.15
CA LEU A 56 8.75 1.43 -6.85
C LEU A 56 9.82 2.39 -6.33
N VAL A 57 9.56 3.03 -5.21
CA VAL A 57 10.52 3.95 -4.59
C VAL A 57 11.56 3.14 -3.81
N GLU A 58 12.83 3.34 -4.15
CA GLU A 58 13.97 2.67 -3.49
C GLU A 58 15.06 3.71 -3.20
N SER A 59 15.42 3.85 -1.93
CA SER A 59 16.51 4.75 -1.53
C SER A 59 17.88 4.10 -1.73
N ASN A 60 18.94 4.90 -1.88
CA ASN A 60 20.31 4.37 -1.88
C ASN A 60 20.82 4.02 -0.47
N PHE A 61 20.01 4.21 0.57
CA PHE A 61 20.40 4.10 1.98
C PHE A 61 20.15 2.68 2.53
N HIS A 62 20.60 1.65 1.79
CA HIS A 62 20.39 0.25 2.15
C HIS A 62 18.91 -0.10 2.40
N ASP A 63 18.05 0.27 1.44
CA ASP A 63 16.60 0.06 1.51
C ASP A 63 16.24 -1.43 1.36
N MET A 64 16.39 -2.17 2.46
CA MET A 64 16.09 -3.60 2.50
C MET A 64 14.64 -3.92 2.15
N ASP A 65 13.71 -3.04 2.53
CA ASP A 65 12.29 -3.31 2.34
C ASP A 65 11.86 -3.14 0.88
N ALA A 66 12.44 -2.17 0.17
CA ALA A 66 12.34 -2.10 -1.29
C ALA A 66 12.92 -3.36 -1.95
N GLY A 67 14.09 -3.84 -1.50
CA GLY A 67 14.68 -5.09 -2.02
C GLY A 67 13.78 -6.32 -1.87
N TRP A 68 13.13 -6.50 -0.71
CA TRP A 68 12.14 -7.58 -0.53
C TRP A 68 10.90 -7.39 -1.40
N THR A 69 10.48 -6.14 -1.62
CA THR A 69 9.37 -5.82 -2.51
C THR A 69 9.69 -6.20 -3.95
N ARG A 70 10.91 -5.91 -4.42
CA ARG A 70 11.41 -6.34 -5.73
C ARG A 70 11.42 -7.84 -5.88
N PHE A 71 11.96 -8.56 -4.89
CA PHE A 71 11.96 -10.03 -4.89
C PHE A 71 10.55 -10.61 -5.07
N ILE A 72 9.54 -10.07 -4.36
CA ILE A 72 8.15 -10.49 -4.52
C ILE A 72 7.62 -10.11 -5.91
N PHE A 73 7.87 -8.89 -6.39
CA PHE A 73 7.38 -8.49 -7.71
C PHE A 73 8.00 -9.32 -8.85
N ASP A 74 9.29 -9.60 -8.80
CA ASP A 74 9.98 -10.49 -9.75
C ASP A 74 9.40 -11.91 -9.68
N THR A 75 9.17 -12.44 -8.47
CA THR A 75 8.60 -13.79 -8.27
C THR A 75 7.20 -13.93 -8.87
N PHE A 76 6.36 -12.90 -8.74
CA PHE A 76 4.99 -12.89 -9.24
C PHE A 76 4.85 -12.23 -10.62
N SER A 77 5.96 -11.92 -11.30
CA SER A 77 5.99 -11.29 -12.63
C SER A 77 5.19 -9.98 -12.70
N ILE A 78 5.25 -9.18 -11.63
CA ILE A 78 4.66 -7.85 -11.55
C ILE A 78 5.68 -6.84 -12.10
N PRO A 79 5.44 -6.20 -13.27
CA PRO A 79 6.36 -5.21 -13.80
C PRO A 79 6.39 -3.94 -12.93
N TYR A 80 7.59 -3.42 -12.68
CA TYR A 80 7.80 -2.17 -11.97
C TYR A 80 9.01 -1.42 -12.54
N THR A 81 9.10 -0.13 -12.23
CA THR A 81 10.28 0.69 -12.47
C THR A 81 10.75 1.26 -11.15
N VAL A 82 12.04 1.10 -10.84
CA VAL A 82 12.62 1.69 -9.64
C VAL A 82 12.81 3.19 -9.87
N VAL A 83 12.33 4.01 -8.93
CA VAL A 83 12.50 5.46 -8.92
C VAL A 83 13.21 5.86 -7.64
N ASN A 84 14.39 6.46 -7.77
CA ASN A 84 15.13 6.95 -6.62
C ASN A 84 14.54 8.27 -6.11
N PRO A 85 14.51 8.52 -4.79
CA PRO A 85 14.13 9.81 -4.21
C PRO A 85 14.73 11.03 -4.92
N GLY A 86 16.02 11.00 -5.27
CA GLY A 86 16.72 12.12 -5.90
C GLY A 86 16.23 12.50 -7.32
N ASP A 87 15.50 11.60 -7.98
CA ASP A 87 15.00 11.77 -9.35
C ASP A 87 13.54 12.21 -9.43
N PHE A 88 12.85 12.40 -8.29
CA PHE A 88 11.44 12.81 -8.26
C PHE A 88 11.19 14.11 -9.01
N GLU A 89 12.09 15.08 -8.86
CA GLU A 89 12.02 16.37 -9.54
C GLU A 89 12.13 16.24 -11.07
N LYS A 90 12.83 15.21 -11.57
CA LYS A 90 13.02 14.97 -13.01
C LYS A 90 11.96 14.03 -13.59
N THR A 91 11.25 13.29 -12.73
CA THR A 91 10.28 12.29 -13.13
C THR A 91 8.94 12.93 -13.45
N ASP A 92 8.36 12.55 -14.59
CA ASP A 92 6.97 12.87 -14.93
C ASP A 92 6.07 11.72 -14.47
N PHE A 93 5.53 11.84 -13.25
CA PHE A 93 4.76 10.77 -12.63
C PHE A 93 3.41 10.53 -13.32
N VAL A 94 2.70 11.61 -13.65
CA VAL A 94 1.36 11.56 -14.29
C VAL A 94 1.45 10.85 -15.63
N LYS A 95 2.47 11.17 -16.43
CA LYS A 95 2.64 10.57 -17.75
C LYS A 95 3.08 9.12 -17.67
N ASN A 96 3.97 8.76 -16.76
CA ASN A 96 4.67 7.47 -16.82
C ASN A 96 4.09 6.40 -15.90
N TYR A 97 3.35 6.77 -14.86
CA TYR A 97 2.92 5.84 -13.82
C TYR A 97 1.43 5.95 -13.52
N ASP A 98 0.89 4.85 -12.98
CA ASP A 98 -0.46 4.77 -12.44
C ASP A 98 -0.43 4.58 -10.93
N VAL A 99 0.63 3.94 -10.42
CA VAL A 99 0.87 3.68 -9.00
C VAL A 99 2.28 4.12 -8.60
N VAL A 100 2.40 4.80 -7.46
CA VAL A 100 3.69 5.04 -6.78
C VAL A 100 3.69 4.32 -5.44
N LEU A 101 4.70 3.48 -5.24
CA LEU A 101 4.82 2.56 -4.13
C LEU A 101 5.97 2.97 -3.20
N PHE A 102 5.67 3.15 -1.92
CA PHE A 102 6.65 3.50 -0.89
C PHE A 102 6.81 2.36 0.12
N PRO A 103 7.90 1.56 -0.01
CA PRO A 103 8.33 0.62 1.01
C PRO A 103 8.62 1.27 2.36
N ASN A 104 8.90 0.44 3.37
CA ASN A 104 9.16 0.91 4.73
C ASN A 104 10.54 1.56 4.84
N GLU A 105 10.59 2.85 4.53
CA GLU A 105 11.76 3.72 4.70
C GLU A 105 11.38 4.99 5.47
N ASN A 106 12.32 5.55 6.23
CA ASN A 106 12.09 6.72 7.06
C ASN A 106 11.87 7.98 6.22
N LYS A 107 10.93 8.82 6.67
CA LYS A 107 10.63 10.11 6.05
C LYS A 107 11.87 11.00 5.86
N SER A 108 12.82 11.02 6.81
CA SER A 108 14.03 11.83 6.67
C SER A 108 14.93 11.36 5.53
N ILE A 109 15.02 10.04 5.31
CA ILE A 109 15.78 9.47 4.20
C ILE A 109 15.08 9.78 2.89
N LEU A 110 13.76 9.54 2.82
CA LEU A 110 12.98 9.78 1.62
C LEU A 110 12.98 11.27 1.22
N MET A 111 12.76 12.20 2.16
CA MET A 111 12.66 13.63 1.86
C MET A 111 14.01 14.33 1.73
N GLU A 112 14.93 14.05 2.65
CA GLU A 112 16.16 14.82 2.82
C GLU A 112 17.41 14.05 2.40
N GLY A 113 17.30 12.73 2.18
CA GLY A 113 18.45 11.86 1.93
C GLY A 113 19.41 11.80 3.12
N LYS A 114 18.86 11.82 4.34
CA LYS A 114 19.65 11.81 5.59
C LYS A 114 19.04 10.90 6.63
N TYR A 115 19.91 10.23 7.38
CA TYR A 115 19.50 9.55 8.60
C TYR A 115 19.14 10.60 9.65
N LYS A 116 18.04 10.39 10.36
CA LYS A 116 17.66 11.18 11.52
C LYS A 116 17.54 10.28 12.73
N SER A 117 18.25 10.60 13.81
CA SER A 117 18.05 9.99 15.11
C SER A 117 17.77 11.09 16.12
N LYS A 118 16.63 11.01 16.82
CA LYS A 118 16.09 12.10 17.63
C LYS A 118 16.00 13.39 16.80
N ASP A 119 16.63 14.47 17.24
CA ASP A 119 16.67 15.76 16.56
C ASP A 119 17.99 16.01 15.81
N THR A 120 18.82 14.98 15.66
CA THR A 120 20.13 15.08 14.98
C THR A 120 20.11 14.35 13.65
N TYR A 121 20.60 15.04 12.62
CA TYR A 121 20.78 14.49 11.28
C TYR A 121 22.22 14.01 11.07
N TYR A 122 22.37 12.85 10.46
CA TYR A 122 23.65 12.26 10.11
C TYR A 122 23.78 12.22 8.59
N VAL A 123 24.86 12.81 8.08
CA VAL A 123 25.20 12.76 6.66
C VAL A 123 25.91 11.43 6.39
N SER A 124 25.44 10.67 5.42
CA SER A 124 26.10 9.45 4.97
C SER A 124 27.43 9.77 4.27
N GLY A 125 28.40 8.87 4.34
CA GLY A 125 29.63 8.97 3.55
C GLY A 125 29.48 8.66 2.05
N TYR A 126 28.25 8.56 1.53
CA TYR A 126 28.01 8.32 0.10
C TYR A 126 28.28 9.55 -0.75
N PRO A 127 28.61 9.37 -2.04
CA PRO A 127 28.69 10.48 -2.99
C PRO A 127 27.38 11.30 -3.04
N PRO A 128 27.45 12.64 -3.19
CA PRO A 128 26.29 13.53 -3.10
C PRO A 128 25.11 13.12 -3.99
N GLU A 129 25.39 12.62 -5.19
CA GLU A 129 24.39 12.15 -6.15
C GLU A 129 23.50 11.02 -5.61
N PHE A 130 24.00 10.19 -4.70
CA PHE A 130 23.23 9.11 -4.07
C PHE A 130 22.53 9.53 -2.78
N THR A 131 22.81 10.75 -2.29
CA THR A 131 22.25 11.30 -1.04
C THR A 131 21.13 12.30 -1.27
N LYS A 132 20.68 12.51 -2.51
CA LYS A 132 19.58 13.42 -2.80
C LYS A 132 18.25 12.76 -2.42
N GLY A 133 17.48 13.41 -1.55
CA GLY A 133 16.09 13.03 -1.25
C GLY A 133 15.09 13.61 -2.26
N ILE A 134 13.80 13.36 -2.04
CA ILE A 134 12.67 13.86 -2.85
C ILE A 134 12.67 15.39 -2.92
N GLY A 135 12.98 16.06 -1.79
CA GLY A 135 12.89 17.52 -1.67
C GLY A 135 11.47 18.08 -1.85
N THR A 136 11.31 19.40 -1.71
CA THR A 136 10.00 20.05 -1.82
C THR A 136 9.43 19.97 -3.23
N GLU A 137 10.26 20.22 -4.25
CA GLU A 137 9.80 20.23 -5.65
C GLU A 137 9.39 18.84 -6.14
N GLY A 138 10.19 17.81 -5.83
CA GLY A 138 9.84 16.42 -6.13
C GLY A 138 8.58 15.98 -5.39
N PHE A 139 8.39 16.42 -4.15
CA PHE A 139 7.17 16.09 -3.38
C PHE A 139 5.94 16.80 -3.94
N ASN A 140 6.07 18.03 -4.43
CA ASN A 140 4.99 18.72 -5.14
C ASN A 140 4.58 17.95 -6.40
N LYS A 141 5.53 17.41 -7.17
CA LYS A 141 5.21 16.54 -8.33
C LYS A 141 4.45 15.28 -7.93
N LEU A 142 4.78 14.68 -6.78
CA LEU A 142 4.03 13.54 -6.23
C LEU A 142 2.62 13.95 -5.82
N MET A 143 2.44 15.14 -5.24
CA MET A 143 1.11 15.66 -4.88
C MET A 143 0.28 15.99 -6.12
N SER A 144 0.87 16.52 -7.20
CA SER A 144 0.19 16.67 -8.49
C SER A 144 -0.19 15.32 -9.10
N PHE A 145 0.67 14.30 -8.98
CA PHE A 145 0.32 12.94 -9.39
C PHE A 145 -0.90 12.41 -8.65
N LEU A 146 -0.97 12.63 -7.34
CA LEU A 146 -2.16 12.26 -6.56
C LEU A 146 -3.39 13.00 -7.07
N ASP A 147 -3.31 14.32 -7.25
CA ASP A 147 -4.42 15.15 -7.69
C ASP A 147 -5.00 14.73 -9.06
N GLU A 148 -4.11 14.35 -9.99
CA GLU A 148 -4.44 13.84 -11.33
C GLU A 148 -4.96 12.38 -11.34
N GLY A 149 -5.30 11.82 -10.18
CA GLY A 149 -5.89 10.48 -10.07
C GLY A 149 -4.89 9.35 -9.90
N GLY A 150 -3.65 9.68 -9.58
CA GLY A 150 -2.62 8.72 -9.20
C GLY A 150 -2.95 7.96 -7.93
N ILE A 151 -2.41 6.75 -7.82
CA ILE A 151 -2.59 5.89 -6.66
C ILE A 151 -1.26 5.80 -5.91
N ILE A 152 -1.26 6.17 -4.64
CA ILE A 152 -0.09 6.06 -3.77
C ILE A 152 -0.33 4.91 -2.79
N ILE A 153 0.64 4.01 -2.66
CA ILE A 153 0.59 2.95 -1.67
C ILE A 153 1.84 3.07 -0.81
N SER A 154 1.67 3.05 0.51
CA SER A 154 2.77 3.25 1.46
C SER A 154 2.57 2.41 2.70
N TRP A 155 3.67 1.96 3.31
CA TRP A 155 3.59 1.19 4.55
C TRP A 155 4.76 1.42 5.49
N GLY A 156 4.54 1.09 6.76
CA GLY A 156 5.56 1.28 7.79
C GLY A 156 5.91 2.76 7.96
N ASN A 157 7.20 3.06 8.12
CA ASN A 157 7.65 4.42 8.42
C ASN A 157 7.42 5.41 7.25
N SER A 158 7.29 4.94 6.00
CA SER A 158 7.09 5.85 4.86
C SER A 158 5.72 6.52 4.87
N THR A 159 4.75 5.95 5.60
CA THR A 159 3.41 6.54 5.76
C THR A 159 3.45 7.92 6.42
N GLU A 160 4.52 8.24 7.16
CA GLU A 160 4.74 9.56 7.75
C GLU A 160 4.88 10.68 6.69
N LEU A 161 5.17 10.35 5.43
CA LEU A 161 5.12 11.29 4.31
C LEU A 161 3.72 11.88 4.11
N PHE A 162 2.68 11.08 4.36
CA PHE A 162 1.29 11.40 4.04
C PHE A 162 0.44 11.70 5.28
N ILE A 163 1.07 11.77 6.45
CA ILE A 163 0.40 12.09 7.72
C ILE A 163 0.82 13.47 8.18
N GLY A 164 -0.19 14.35 8.36
CA GLY A 164 0.01 15.75 8.74
C GLY A 164 -0.49 16.71 7.65
N PRO A 165 -0.09 17.98 7.72
CA PRO A 165 -0.39 18.96 6.67
C PRO A 165 0.29 18.57 5.35
N LEU A 166 -0.49 18.60 4.28
CA LEU A 166 -0.07 18.37 2.90
C LEU A 166 -0.54 19.54 2.04
N SER A 167 0.05 19.69 0.86
CA SER A 167 -0.39 20.68 -0.11
C SER A 167 -0.30 20.21 -1.54
N ILE A 168 -1.31 20.53 -2.33
CA ILE A 168 -1.31 20.39 -3.79
C ILE A 168 -1.20 21.80 -4.40
N LYS A 169 -0.42 21.93 -5.48
CA LYS A 169 -0.33 23.17 -6.26
C LYS A 169 -1.12 23.02 -7.57
N HIS A 170 -2.05 23.93 -7.80
CA HIS A 170 -2.86 24.05 -9.01
C HIS A 170 -2.33 25.22 -9.85
N GLY A 171 -1.18 25.05 -10.49
CA GLY A 171 -0.48 26.15 -11.19
C GLY A 171 0.41 26.99 -10.26
N GLU A 172 0.75 28.22 -10.66
CA GLU A 172 1.73 29.05 -9.93
C GLU A 172 1.16 29.69 -8.65
N ASP A 173 -0.11 30.12 -8.67
CA ASP A 173 -0.71 30.94 -7.60
C ASP A 173 -1.75 30.23 -6.72
N ASP A 174 -2.20 29.03 -7.10
CA ASP A 174 -3.21 28.28 -6.34
C ASP A 174 -2.56 27.11 -5.59
N LYS A 175 -2.65 27.16 -4.26
CA LYS A 175 -2.11 26.16 -3.34
C LYS A 175 -3.22 25.73 -2.40
N GLU A 176 -3.63 24.48 -2.52
CA GLU A 176 -4.60 23.85 -1.63
C GLU A 176 -3.85 23.15 -0.49
N GLU A 177 -4.06 23.60 0.75
CA GLU A 177 -3.57 22.90 1.94
C GLU A 177 -4.65 22.01 2.54
N PHE A 178 -4.28 20.78 2.88
CA PHE A 178 -5.21 19.81 3.43
C PHE A 178 -4.52 18.86 4.42
N GLN A 179 -5.34 18.12 5.16
CA GLN A 179 -4.87 17.04 6.01
C GLN A 179 -5.77 15.83 5.79
N LEU A 180 -5.17 14.70 5.42
CA LEU A 180 -5.90 13.45 5.26
C LEU A 180 -6.55 13.02 6.59
N PRO A 181 -7.73 12.38 6.58
CA PRO A 181 -8.47 11.99 7.78
C PRO A 181 -7.88 10.74 8.46
N VAL A 182 -6.56 10.72 8.65
CA VAL A 182 -5.76 9.67 9.29
C VAL A 182 -4.68 10.29 10.17
N ARG A 183 -4.37 9.65 11.29
CA ARG A 183 -3.27 10.01 12.18
C ARG A 183 -2.56 8.78 12.70
N ASP A 184 -1.24 8.84 12.81
CA ASP A 184 -0.46 7.84 13.54
C ASP A 184 -0.48 8.17 15.05
N VAL A 185 -0.94 7.22 15.85
CA VAL A 185 -1.01 7.32 17.32
C VAL A 185 0.06 6.49 18.03
N SER A 186 0.98 5.86 17.29
CA SER A 186 2.01 4.97 17.84
C SER A 186 2.87 5.62 18.91
N LYS A 187 3.21 6.92 18.75
CA LYS A 187 3.99 7.65 19.75
C LYS A 187 3.28 7.67 21.11
N ASN A 188 1.97 7.96 21.13
CA ASN A 188 1.18 7.97 22.35
C ASN A 188 1.03 6.57 22.93
N LEU A 189 0.75 5.57 22.09
CA LEU A 189 0.63 4.18 22.54
C LEU A 189 1.92 3.67 23.17
N LYS A 190 3.08 4.02 22.59
CA LYS A 190 4.39 3.68 23.14
C LYS A 190 4.64 4.35 24.49
N LEU A 191 4.31 5.63 24.64
CA LEU A 191 4.38 6.34 25.93
C LEU A 191 3.46 5.70 26.97
N ASP A 192 2.31 5.21 26.53
CA ASP A 192 1.38 4.48 27.37
C ASP A 192 1.86 3.06 27.71
N GLY A 193 3.00 2.59 27.20
CA GLY A 193 3.60 1.30 27.52
C GLY A 193 3.32 0.17 26.52
N LEU A 194 2.78 0.46 25.33
CA LEU A 194 2.73 -0.53 24.24
C LEU A 194 4.16 -0.86 23.77
N TYR A 195 4.49 -2.14 23.75
CA TYR A 195 5.73 -2.64 23.15
C TYR A 195 5.48 -3.91 22.35
N VAL A 196 5.99 -3.97 21.13
CA VAL A 196 5.91 -5.16 20.27
C VAL A 196 7.29 -5.37 19.66
N ALA A 197 7.99 -6.45 20.04
CA ALA A 197 9.36 -6.71 19.60
C ALA A 197 9.45 -7.00 18.09
N GLY A 198 8.32 -7.39 17.48
CA GLY A 198 8.23 -7.99 16.17
C GLY A 198 7.51 -9.32 16.33
N SER A 199 6.21 -9.33 16.07
CA SER A 199 5.36 -10.46 16.41
C SER A 199 4.27 -10.64 15.36
N LEU A 200 3.77 -11.86 15.26
CA LEU A 200 2.61 -12.17 14.44
C LEU A 200 1.37 -11.75 15.21
N VAL A 201 0.60 -10.82 14.64
CA VAL A 201 -0.62 -10.30 15.25
C VAL A 201 -1.81 -10.51 14.33
N ASN A 202 -2.98 -10.70 14.92
CA ASN A 202 -4.23 -10.81 14.20
C ASN A 202 -4.73 -9.40 13.81
N ILE A 203 -5.25 -9.28 12.59
CA ILE A 203 -6.00 -8.11 12.13
C ILE A 203 -7.30 -8.56 11.48
N LYS A 204 -8.35 -7.78 11.71
CA LYS A 204 -9.67 -7.98 11.14
C LYS A 204 -9.86 -7.06 9.94
N LEU A 205 -10.12 -7.65 8.78
CA LEU A 205 -10.33 -6.98 7.51
C LEU A 205 -11.78 -6.55 7.34
N THR A 206 -11.98 -5.39 6.70
CA THR A 206 -13.32 -4.98 6.26
C THR A 206 -13.68 -5.77 4.99
N PRO A 207 -14.74 -6.60 4.99
CA PRO A 207 -15.13 -7.36 3.81
C PRO A 207 -15.75 -6.45 2.73
N GLY A 208 -15.73 -6.92 1.49
CA GLY A 208 -16.49 -6.31 0.39
C GLY A 208 -15.92 -5.00 -0.18
N ILE A 209 -14.66 -4.68 0.09
CA ILE A 209 -13.95 -3.56 -0.58
C ILE A 209 -12.85 -4.11 -1.49
N PRO A 210 -12.51 -3.41 -2.60
CA PRO A 210 -11.52 -3.88 -3.57
C PRO A 210 -10.21 -4.39 -2.97
N VAL A 211 -9.67 -3.68 -1.98
CA VAL A 211 -8.40 -4.06 -1.33
C VAL A 211 -8.48 -5.41 -0.59
N THR A 212 -9.67 -5.84 -0.16
CA THR A 212 -9.89 -7.07 0.62
C THR A 212 -10.60 -8.17 -0.16
N TYR A 213 -10.78 -8.01 -1.47
CA TYR A 213 -11.42 -9.05 -2.28
C TYR A 213 -10.67 -10.38 -2.20
N GLY A 214 -11.43 -11.45 -1.98
CA GLY A 214 -10.92 -12.82 -1.86
C GLY A 214 -10.00 -13.04 -0.65
N MET A 215 -10.12 -12.23 0.39
CA MET A 215 -9.42 -12.37 1.67
C MET A 215 -10.37 -12.93 2.73
N GLU A 216 -9.81 -13.68 3.69
CA GLU A 216 -10.50 -14.03 4.93
C GLU A 216 -10.75 -12.80 5.80
N GLU A 217 -11.77 -12.84 6.67
CA GLU A 217 -12.12 -11.71 7.55
C GLU A 217 -11.02 -11.43 8.59
N GLU A 218 -10.24 -12.44 8.98
CA GLU A 218 -9.15 -12.32 9.94
C GLU A 218 -7.87 -12.95 9.38
N ILE A 219 -6.76 -12.23 9.49
CA ILE A 219 -5.45 -12.69 9.00
C ILE A 219 -4.34 -12.33 9.98
N GLY A 220 -3.27 -13.13 9.99
CA GLY A 220 -2.04 -12.83 10.70
C GLY A 220 -1.10 -11.94 9.89
N VAL A 221 -0.56 -10.88 10.51
CA VAL A 221 0.46 -10.00 9.92
C VAL A 221 1.64 -9.82 10.86
N PHE A 222 2.85 -9.64 10.29
CA PHE A 222 4.02 -9.33 11.11
C PHE A 222 4.04 -7.85 11.46
N PHE A 223 4.05 -7.53 12.75
CA PHE A 223 3.90 -6.18 13.26
C PHE A 223 4.98 -5.83 14.29
N ARG A 224 5.45 -4.58 14.26
CA ARG A 224 6.53 -4.06 15.12
C ARG A 224 6.08 -2.87 15.99
N GLY A 225 4.78 -2.80 16.30
CA GLY A 225 4.23 -1.78 17.20
C GLY A 225 4.00 -0.41 16.56
N LYS A 226 4.38 -0.22 15.29
CA LYS A 226 4.14 1.03 14.55
C LYS A 226 4.19 0.84 13.02
N PRO A 227 3.49 1.71 12.25
CA PRO A 227 2.53 2.69 12.74
C PRO A 227 1.18 2.08 13.12
N VAL A 228 0.39 2.83 13.89
CA VAL A 228 -0.95 2.47 14.34
C VAL A 228 -1.85 3.66 14.08
N PHE A 229 -2.89 3.45 13.29
CA PHE A 229 -3.71 4.55 12.83
C PHE A 229 -4.97 4.76 13.66
N THR A 230 -5.40 6.02 13.67
CA THR A 230 -6.78 6.42 13.92
C THR A 230 -7.24 7.29 12.77
N THR A 231 -8.56 7.42 12.63
CA THR A 231 -9.16 8.12 11.50
C THR A 231 -10.21 9.11 11.99
N SER A 232 -10.43 10.17 11.22
CA SER A 232 -11.44 11.20 11.51
C SER A 232 -12.54 11.18 10.47
N LEU A 233 -13.57 12.02 10.66
CA LEU A 233 -14.56 12.28 9.62
C LEU A 233 -13.86 12.98 8.44
N PRO A 234 -14.00 12.48 7.19
CA PRO A 234 -13.52 13.18 6.01
C PRO A 234 -14.21 14.53 5.83
N ARG A 235 -13.56 15.43 5.11
CA ARG A 235 -14.11 16.75 4.76
C ARG A 235 -13.98 16.97 3.26
N PHE A 236 -14.88 17.78 2.71
CA PHE A 236 -14.84 18.22 1.31
C PHE A 236 -14.74 17.05 0.32
N ASP A 237 -13.69 17.00 -0.47
CA ASP A 237 -13.45 16.03 -1.55
C ASP A 237 -12.70 14.77 -1.09
N MET A 238 -12.62 14.53 0.22
CA MET A 238 -11.96 13.36 0.78
C MET A 238 -12.95 12.24 1.13
N ASP A 239 -12.52 11.00 0.95
CA ASP A 239 -13.19 9.79 1.46
C ASP A 239 -12.18 8.96 2.28
N ARG A 240 -12.69 8.12 3.18
CA ARG A 240 -11.88 7.22 4.01
C ARG A 240 -12.60 5.90 4.25
N ARG A 241 -11.90 4.81 3.98
CA ARG A 241 -12.33 3.43 4.27
C ARG A 241 -11.27 2.74 5.10
N VAL A 242 -11.67 2.17 6.23
CA VAL A 242 -10.76 1.35 7.04
C VAL A 242 -10.64 -0.01 6.38
N ILE A 243 -9.42 -0.41 6.02
CA ILE A 243 -9.15 -1.73 5.42
C ILE A 243 -9.04 -2.79 6.51
N ALA A 244 -8.32 -2.47 7.59
CA ALA A 244 -8.05 -3.41 8.66
C ALA A 244 -8.04 -2.73 10.03
N LYS A 245 -8.49 -3.45 11.06
CA LYS A 245 -8.40 -3.05 12.47
C LYS A 245 -7.75 -4.15 13.29
N PHE A 246 -7.12 -3.78 14.39
CA PHE A 246 -6.78 -4.76 15.42
C PHE A 246 -8.06 -5.21 16.14
N PRO A 247 -8.23 -6.53 16.40
CA PRO A 247 -9.40 -7.06 17.07
C PRO A 247 -9.51 -6.57 18.53
N LYS A 248 -10.64 -6.86 19.18
CA LYS A 248 -10.87 -6.50 20.58
C LYS A 248 -10.08 -7.38 21.55
N GLU A 249 -9.76 -8.60 21.16
CA GLU A 249 -9.11 -9.65 21.96
C GLU A 249 -8.24 -10.48 21.02
N ASP A 250 -7.36 -11.32 21.56
CA ASP A 250 -6.49 -12.22 20.81
C ASP A 250 -5.68 -11.53 19.70
N ILE A 251 -5.05 -10.41 20.05
CA ILE A 251 -4.27 -9.61 19.10
C ILE A 251 -2.93 -10.32 18.82
N LEU A 252 -2.24 -10.83 19.82
CA LEU A 252 -1.01 -11.59 19.62
C LEU A 252 -1.30 -13.05 19.25
N LEU A 253 -0.87 -13.44 18.05
CA LEU A 253 -0.92 -14.83 17.60
C LEU A 253 0.37 -15.59 18.00
N SER A 254 1.52 -14.93 17.87
CA SER A 254 2.82 -15.52 18.22
C SER A 254 3.89 -14.44 18.39
N GLY A 255 4.77 -14.63 19.37
CA GLY A 255 5.87 -13.72 19.69
C GLY A 255 5.72 -13.06 21.05
N TYR A 256 6.11 -11.79 21.16
CA TYR A 256 6.06 -11.03 22.41
C TYR A 256 5.52 -9.63 22.16
N ALA A 257 4.40 -9.33 22.83
CA ALA A 257 3.82 -8.01 22.92
C ALA A 257 3.49 -7.70 24.38
N GLU A 258 3.81 -6.48 24.80
CA GLU A 258 3.44 -5.93 26.09
C GLU A 258 2.36 -4.87 25.88
N ASN A 259 1.31 -4.93 26.69
CA ASN A 259 0.17 -4.03 26.62
C ASN A 259 -0.55 -3.99 25.26
N GLU A 260 -0.64 -5.12 24.55
CA GLU A 260 -1.31 -5.23 23.24
C GLU A 260 -2.76 -4.77 23.25
N GLN A 261 -3.45 -4.82 24.40
CA GLN A 261 -4.80 -4.31 24.59
C GLN A 261 -4.97 -2.83 24.19
N LYS A 262 -3.89 -2.06 24.13
CA LYS A 262 -3.92 -0.66 23.68
C LYS A 262 -4.18 -0.52 22.17
N LEU A 263 -3.94 -1.58 21.41
CA LEU A 263 -4.22 -1.65 19.97
C LEU A 263 -5.71 -1.90 19.67
N LYS A 264 -6.52 -2.31 20.65
CA LYS A 264 -7.93 -2.70 20.46
C LYS A 264 -8.70 -1.66 19.63
N ASN A 265 -9.33 -2.14 18.54
CA ASN A 265 -10.10 -1.35 17.57
C ASN A 265 -9.35 -0.23 16.85
N LYS A 266 -8.03 -0.10 17.03
CA LYS A 266 -7.21 0.84 16.25
C LYS A 266 -7.09 0.34 14.82
N THR A 267 -6.81 1.26 13.91
CA THR A 267 -6.73 0.98 12.48
C THR A 267 -5.33 0.49 12.13
N ALA A 268 -5.26 -0.68 11.48
CA ALA A 268 -4.02 -1.26 11.00
C ALA A 268 -3.75 -0.92 9.52
N ALA A 269 -4.80 -0.66 8.73
CA ALA A 269 -4.67 -0.20 7.35
C ALA A 269 -5.87 0.65 6.92
N VAL A 270 -5.64 1.65 6.07
CA VAL A 270 -6.67 2.59 5.61
C VAL A 270 -6.50 2.91 4.13
N TRP A 271 -7.63 3.05 3.42
CA TRP A 271 -7.73 3.56 2.07
C TRP A 271 -8.38 4.94 2.10
N LEU A 272 -7.75 5.92 1.46
CA LEU A 272 -8.10 7.33 1.48
C LEU A 272 -8.28 7.82 0.04
N LYS A 273 -9.13 8.82 -0.13
CA LYS A 273 -9.32 9.56 -1.38
C LYS A 273 -9.08 11.04 -1.12
N LYS A 274 -8.47 11.73 -2.08
CA LYS A 274 -8.41 13.20 -2.19
C LYS A 274 -8.58 13.55 -3.66
N GLY A 275 -9.62 14.32 -4.00
CA GLY A 275 -9.94 14.61 -5.40
C GLY A 275 -10.14 13.33 -6.21
N LYS A 276 -9.35 13.14 -7.26
CA LYS A 276 -9.32 11.89 -8.06
C LYS A 276 -8.33 10.86 -7.52
N GLY A 277 -7.39 11.31 -6.68
CA GLY A 277 -6.30 10.54 -6.13
C GLY A 277 -6.70 9.58 -5.02
N GLN A 278 -5.89 8.55 -4.86
CA GLN A 278 -6.10 7.53 -3.84
C GLN A 278 -4.81 7.22 -3.08
N LEU A 279 -4.94 6.95 -1.78
CA LEU A 279 -3.84 6.50 -0.95
C LEU A 279 -4.21 5.25 -0.17
N VAL A 280 -3.35 4.25 -0.17
CA VAL A 280 -3.48 3.07 0.69
C VAL A 280 -2.30 3.05 1.66
N LEU A 281 -2.60 3.10 2.96
CA LEU A 281 -1.60 3.13 4.02
C LEU A 281 -1.70 1.87 4.89
N PHE A 282 -0.60 1.13 5.01
CA PHE A 282 -0.50 -0.03 5.90
C PHE A 282 0.40 0.26 7.12
N GLY A 283 -0.08 -0.13 8.30
CA GLY A 283 0.65 -0.08 9.57
C GLY A 283 1.67 -1.22 9.74
N PHE A 284 1.73 -2.13 8.78
CA PHE A 284 2.59 -3.30 8.74
C PHE A 284 3.14 -3.43 7.32
N ASN A 285 4.23 -4.18 7.15
CA ASN A 285 4.80 -4.43 5.83
C ASN A 285 4.00 -5.57 5.18
N PRO A 286 3.18 -5.33 4.14
CA PRO A 286 2.34 -6.37 3.57
C PRO A 286 3.16 -7.51 2.94
N GLN A 287 4.37 -7.23 2.45
CA GLN A 287 5.30 -8.23 1.92
C GLN A 287 6.22 -8.88 2.96
N PHE A 288 6.24 -8.40 4.22
CA PHE A 288 7.29 -8.61 5.23
C PHE A 288 8.31 -9.71 4.91
N ARG A 289 9.45 -9.30 4.32
CA ARG A 289 10.61 -10.16 4.01
C ARG A 289 10.27 -11.40 3.17
N GLY A 290 9.24 -11.30 2.35
CA GLY A 290 8.71 -12.40 1.56
C GLY A 290 8.12 -13.57 2.37
N SER A 291 7.81 -13.38 3.65
CA SER A 291 7.37 -14.48 4.54
C SER A 291 5.87 -14.49 4.85
N THR A 292 5.15 -13.41 4.57
CA THR A 292 3.73 -13.24 4.92
C THR A 292 2.82 -13.35 3.69
N ASN A 293 2.81 -14.50 3.02
CA ASN A 293 2.06 -14.73 1.77
C ASN A 293 0.59 -14.30 1.84
N VAL A 294 -0.06 -14.51 2.99
CA VAL A 294 -1.47 -14.14 3.20
C VAL A 294 -1.71 -12.64 2.96
N SER A 295 -0.79 -11.76 3.36
CA SER A 295 -0.95 -10.31 3.23
C SER A 295 -0.46 -9.76 1.89
N PHE A 296 0.19 -10.57 1.03
CA PHE A 296 0.60 -10.12 -0.30
C PHE A 296 -0.61 -9.73 -1.14
N LYS A 297 -1.73 -10.45 -0.98
CA LYS A 297 -2.96 -10.17 -1.71
C LYS A 297 -3.55 -8.80 -1.37
N LEU A 298 -3.34 -8.27 -0.15
CA LEU A 298 -3.70 -6.87 0.16
C LEU A 298 -2.87 -5.88 -0.67
N LEU A 299 -1.57 -6.14 -0.83
CA LEU A 299 -0.71 -5.33 -1.68
C LEU A 299 -1.14 -5.44 -3.14
N PHE A 300 -1.33 -6.65 -3.67
CA PHE A 300 -1.72 -6.87 -5.06
C PHE A 300 -3.08 -6.25 -5.39
N ASN A 301 -4.08 -6.44 -4.53
CA ASN A 301 -5.38 -5.78 -4.70
C ASN A 301 -5.25 -4.25 -4.67
N SER A 302 -4.32 -3.71 -3.89
CA SER A 302 -4.07 -2.26 -3.85
C SER A 302 -3.43 -1.74 -5.15
N LEU A 303 -2.52 -2.51 -5.77
CA LEU A 303 -1.94 -2.18 -7.07
C LEU A 303 -3.02 -2.14 -8.16
N LEU A 304 -4.01 -3.03 -8.07
CA LEU A 304 -5.09 -3.19 -9.04
C LEU A 304 -6.30 -2.28 -8.78
N LEU A 305 -6.18 -1.31 -7.86
CA LEU A 305 -7.23 -0.32 -7.64
C LEU A 305 -7.48 0.48 -8.92
N LYS A 306 -8.76 0.68 -9.23
CA LYS A 306 -9.18 1.50 -10.36
C LYS A 306 -8.95 2.98 -10.04
N LYS A 307 -8.46 3.74 -11.03
CA LYS A 307 -8.48 5.22 -10.97
C LYS A 307 -9.92 5.72 -10.87
N ILE A 308 -10.15 6.68 -9.98
CA ILE A 308 -11.47 7.32 -9.84
C ILE A 308 -11.55 8.38 -10.94
N GLN A 309 -12.51 8.22 -11.85
CA GLN A 309 -12.82 9.21 -12.89
C GLN A 309 -13.55 10.42 -12.30
#